data_AF-W6NGT2-F1
#
_entry.id   AF-W6NGT2-F1
#
_cell.length_a   1.000
_cell.length_b   1.000
_cell.length_c   1.000
_cell.angle_alpha   90.00
_cell.angle_beta   90.00
_cell.angle_gamma   90.00
#
_symmetry.space_group_name_H-M   'P 1'
#
loop_
_entity.id
_entity.type
_entity.pdbx_description
1 polymer ?
#
loop_
_entity_poly.entity_id
_entity_poly.type
_entity_poly.pdbx_seq_one_letter_code
_entity_poly.pdbx_strand_id
1 'polypeptide(L)'
;MNDLIELIQSPRKYFSRDKDISMKFMYLLFLIFLALGTYVGVFVVSNKDIDKVIGMVHFSKWFIFSFSVVGGIIGTIIYVNIVYFVVYITCNKIEKKTYNKKIVKKLLYTSYVVPYILSYIITSIYSLLGGQSGIFTNIFSLIISALVSIFIYMTLKLNIKTKNVHKFLPVIIFIISIIPVIKYFIKLH
;
A
#
# COMPACT_ATOMS: atom_id res chain seq x y z
N MET A 1 -10.67 14.54 11.99
CA MET A 1 -9.89 14.09 13.16
C MET A 1 -10.57 12.92 13.89
N ASN A 2 -11.85 13.04 14.27
CA ASN A 2 -12.59 11.96 14.95
C ASN A 2 -12.65 10.63 14.17
N ASP A 3 -12.82 10.67 12.85
CA ASP A 3 -12.89 9.47 12.02
C ASP A 3 -11.54 8.72 11.95
N LEU A 4 -10.40 9.42 11.98
CA LEU A 4 -9.07 8.81 12.00
C LEU A 4 -8.75 8.21 13.37
N ILE A 5 -9.14 8.91 14.45
CA ILE A 5 -9.01 8.43 15.82
C ILE A 5 -9.91 7.21 16.03
N GLU A 6 -11.15 7.23 15.53
CA GLU A 6 -12.10 6.12 15.59
C GLU A 6 -11.65 4.93 14.73
N LEU A 7 -11.03 5.18 13.57
CA LEU A 7 -10.37 4.16 12.75
C LEU A 7 -9.24 3.44 13.51
N ILE A 8 -8.45 4.17 14.28
CA ILE A 8 -7.32 3.62 15.06
C ILE A 8 -7.83 2.90 16.32
N GLN A 9 -8.78 3.50 17.05
CA GLN A 9 -9.26 3.01 18.35
C GLN A 9 -10.32 1.92 18.22
N SER A 10 -11.23 2.04 17.26
CA SER A 10 -12.35 1.10 17.07
C SER A 10 -12.70 0.92 15.58
N PRO A 11 -11.77 0.37 14.77
CA PRO A 11 -11.99 0.17 13.34
C PRO A 11 -13.27 -0.62 13.07
N ARG A 12 -13.62 -1.60 13.93
CA ARG A 12 -14.89 -2.33 13.82
C ARG A 12 -16.12 -1.43 13.81
N LYS A 13 -16.17 -0.42 14.70
CA LYS A 13 -17.28 0.57 14.76
C LYS A 13 -17.25 1.51 13.56
N TYR A 14 -16.05 1.97 13.20
CA TYR A 14 -15.84 2.85 12.07
C TYR A 14 -16.35 2.25 10.75
N PHE A 15 -15.97 0.99 10.47
CA PHE A 15 -16.36 0.28 9.24
C PHE A 15 -17.73 -0.42 9.33
N SER A 16 -18.32 -0.57 10.52
CA SER A 16 -19.70 -1.07 10.66
C SER A 16 -20.75 -0.02 10.35
N ARG A 17 -20.39 1.26 10.35
CA ARG A 17 -21.26 2.30 9.79
C ARG A 17 -21.24 2.11 8.28
N ASP A 18 -22.40 2.13 7.63
CA ASP A 18 -22.55 2.18 6.17
C ASP A 18 -22.04 3.53 5.63
N LYS A 19 -20.75 3.83 5.85
CA LYS A 19 -20.04 4.98 5.31
C LYS A 19 -19.35 4.57 4.02
N ASP A 20 -20.12 3.99 3.07
CA ASP A 20 -19.60 3.67 1.73
C ASP A 20 -19.01 4.91 1.04
N ILE A 21 -19.50 6.11 1.39
CA ILE A 21 -18.97 7.41 0.94
C ILE A 21 -17.53 7.64 1.40
N SER A 22 -17.19 7.30 2.64
CA SER A 22 -15.84 7.51 3.19
C SER A 22 -14.81 6.60 2.49
N MET A 23 -15.19 5.36 2.20
CA MET A 23 -14.34 4.43 1.45
C MET A 23 -14.14 4.89 0.00
N LYS A 24 -15.21 5.32 -0.68
CA LYS A 24 -15.12 5.88 -2.04
C LYS A 24 -14.17 7.09 -2.09
N PHE A 25 -14.27 7.98 -1.10
CA PHE A 25 -13.38 9.14 -0.98
C PHE A 25 -11.91 8.72 -0.78
N MET A 26 -11.66 7.73 0.07
CA MET A 26 -10.32 7.19 0.28
C MET A 26 -9.70 6.59 -0.99
N TYR A 27 -10.48 5.82 -1.77
CA TYR A 27 -10.01 5.28 -3.04
C TYR A 27 -9.79 6.38 -4.08
N LEU A 28 -10.65 7.40 -4.10
CA LEU A 28 -10.46 8.56 -4.97
C LEU A 28 -9.16 9.30 -4.62
N LEU A 29 -8.91 9.55 -3.33
CA LEU A 29 -7.65 10.14 -2.87
C LEU A 29 -6.44 9.30 -3.28
N PHE A 30 -6.53 7.97 -3.14
CA PHE A 30 -5.47 7.08 -3.62
C PHE A 30 -5.17 7.26 -5.09
N LEU A 31 -6.19 7.29 -5.95
CA LEU A 31 -6.02 7.48 -7.38
C LEU A 31 -5.40 8.85 -7.70
N ILE A 32 -5.86 9.90 -7.02
CA ILE A 32 -5.33 11.26 -7.17
C ILE A 32 -3.85 11.30 -6.79
N PHE A 33 -3.48 10.80 -5.61
CA PHE A 33 -2.09 10.84 -5.15
C PHE A 33 -1.17 9.89 -5.91
N LEU A 34 -1.68 8.73 -6.36
CA LEU A 34 -0.96 7.85 -7.27
C LEU A 34 -0.64 8.56 -8.59
N ALA A 35 -1.64 9.20 -9.21
CA ALA A 35 -1.46 9.95 -10.45
C ALA A 35 -0.50 11.13 -10.25
N LEU A 36 -0.67 11.91 -9.18
CA LEU A 36 0.23 13.03 -8.86
C LEU A 36 1.67 12.57 -8.62
N GLY A 37 1.87 11.54 -7.79
CA GLY A 37 3.20 11.01 -7.51
C GLY A 37 3.87 10.45 -8.76
N THR A 38 3.12 9.76 -9.61
CA THR A 38 3.61 9.27 -10.90
C THR A 38 3.95 10.43 -11.84
N TYR A 39 3.12 11.48 -11.86
CA TYR A 39 3.36 12.67 -12.67
C TYR A 39 4.66 13.37 -12.25
N VAL A 40 4.86 13.58 -10.96
CA VAL A 40 6.10 14.14 -10.41
C VAL A 40 7.30 13.28 -10.82
N GLY A 41 7.20 11.96 -10.65
CA GLY A 41 8.30 11.04 -11.00
C GLY A 41 8.63 10.98 -12.49
N VAL A 42 7.65 11.09 -13.40
CA VAL A 42 7.85 10.95 -14.85
C VAL A 42 8.19 12.27 -15.54
N PHE A 43 7.55 13.38 -15.14
CA PHE A 43 7.63 14.66 -15.85
C PHE A 43 8.45 15.72 -15.13
N VAL A 44 8.47 15.71 -13.79
CA VAL A 44 9.10 16.79 -13.01
C VAL A 44 10.52 16.42 -12.61
N VAL A 45 10.73 15.19 -12.17
CA VAL A 45 12.07 14.69 -11.83
C VAL A 45 12.73 14.18 -13.11
N SER A 46 13.86 14.77 -13.52
CA SER A 46 14.72 14.18 -14.55
C SER A 46 15.35 12.91 -13.99
N ASN A 47 14.65 11.81 -14.17
CA ASN A 47 15.14 10.49 -13.83
C ASN A 47 15.89 9.93 -15.04
N LYS A 48 17.22 9.84 -14.92
CA LYS A 48 18.11 9.32 -15.97
C LYS A 48 17.68 7.93 -16.47
N ASP A 49 17.07 7.11 -15.62
CA ASP A 49 16.56 5.79 -16.02
C ASP A 49 15.32 5.91 -16.92
N ILE A 50 14.43 6.88 -16.67
CA ILE A 50 13.27 7.14 -17.51
C ILE A 50 13.72 7.70 -18.86
N ASP A 51 14.66 8.65 -18.87
CA ASP A 51 15.21 9.20 -20.11
C ASP A 51 15.96 8.12 -20.92
N LYS A 52 16.60 7.14 -20.24
CA LYS A 52 17.21 5.96 -20.89
C LYS A 52 16.19 5.00 -21.50
N VAL A 53 15.07 4.73 -20.81
CA VAL A 53 13.98 3.89 -21.36
C VAL A 53 13.30 4.58 -22.54
N ILE A 54 13.11 5.89 -22.47
CA ILE A 54 12.59 6.70 -23.59
C ILE A 54 13.55 6.63 -24.78
N GLY A 55 14.86 6.73 -24.54
CA GLY A 55 15.88 6.62 -25.58
C GLY A 55 15.98 5.22 -26.20
N MET A 56 15.76 4.15 -25.42
CA MET A 56 15.88 2.76 -25.88
C MET A 56 14.62 2.24 -26.59
N VAL A 57 13.43 2.62 -26.12
CA VAL A 57 12.16 2.05 -26.59
C VAL A 57 11.31 3.07 -27.37
N HIS A 58 11.79 4.32 -27.49
CA HIS A 58 11.10 5.42 -28.18
C HIS A 58 9.66 5.67 -27.69
N PHE A 59 9.35 5.30 -26.45
CA PHE A 59 8.04 5.57 -25.88
C PHE A 59 7.89 7.01 -25.41
N SER A 60 6.69 7.55 -25.55
CA SER A 60 6.36 8.87 -25.02
C SER A 60 6.30 8.84 -23.49
N LYS A 61 6.66 9.97 -22.85
CA LYS A 61 6.51 10.14 -21.39
C LYS A 61 5.07 9.89 -20.92
N TRP A 62 4.09 10.24 -21.75
CA TRP A 62 2.66 9.96 -21.51
C TRP A 62 2.35 8.47 -21.44
N PHE A 63 2.95 7.65 -22.32
CA PHE A 63 2.76 6.21 -22.28
C PHE A 63 3.34 5.60 -21.00
N ILE A 64 4.54 6.02 -20.60
CA ILE A 64 5.19 5.58 -19.36
C ILE A 64 4.37 5.97 -18.13
N PHE A 65 3.83 7.19 -18.12
CA PHE A 65 2.93 7.66 -17.07
C PHE A 65 1.69 6.78 -16.95
N SER A 66 0.95 6.57 -18.05
CA SER A 66 -0.27 5.75 -18.04
C SER A 66 0.02 4.32 -17.61
N PHE A 67 1.09 3.71 -18.11
CA PHE A 67 1.47 2.35 -17.74
C PHE A 67 1.82 2.25 -16.24
N SER A 68 2.52 3.25 -15.70
CA SER A 68 2.90 3.27 -14.29
C SER A 68 1.69 3.43 -13.35
N VAL A 69 0.73 4.31 -13.70
CA VAL A 69 -0.52 4.46 -12.93
C VAL A 69 -1.33 3.16 -12.95
N VAL A 70 -1.56 2.58 -14.14
CA VAL A 70 -2.31 1.32 -14.28
C VAL A 70 -1.61 0.17 -13.56
N GLY A 71 -0.28 0.07 -13.70
CA GLY A 71 0.54 -0.91 -13.00
C GLY A 71 0.44 -0.79 -11.48
N GLY A 72 0.44 0.43 -10.94
CA GLY A 72 0.25 0.69 -9.51
C GLY A 72 -1.11 0.23 -8.99
N ILE A 73 -2.19 0.48 -9.76
CA ILE A 73 -3.54 0.03 -9.41
C ILE A 73 -3.62 -1.50 -9.40
N ILE A 74 -3.18 -2.15 -10.50
CA ILE A 74 -3.21 -3.61 -10.64
C ILE A 74 -2.36 -4.27 -9.55
N GLY A 75 -1.15 -3.77 -9.31
CA GLY A 75 -0.27 -4.26 -8.25
C GLY A 75 -0.94 -4.21 -6.89
N THR A 76 -1.55 -3.08 -6.53
CA THR A 76 -2.27 -2.92 -5.26
C THR A 76 -3.40 -3.96 -5.11
N ILE A 77 -4.17 -4.19 -6.18
CA ILE A 77 -5.24 -5.20 -6.18
C ILE A 77 -4.67 -6.60 -5.94
N ILE A 78 -3.58 -6.96 -6.64
CA ILE A 78 -2.94 -8.27 -6.50
C ILE A 78 -2.44 -8.46 -5.06
N TYR A 79 -1.70 -7.51 -4.50
CA TYR A 79 -1.14 -7.60 -3.14
C TYR A 79 -2.22 -7.76 -2.08
N VAL A 80 -3.30 -6.96 -2.15
CA VAL A 80 -4.40 -7.05 -1.19
C VAL A 80 -5.08 -8.43 -1.26
N ASN A 81 -5.25 -9.00 -2.45
CA ASN A 81 -5.86 -10.32 -2.60
C ASN A 81 -4.94 -11.45 -2.08
N ILE A 82 -3.62 -11.37 -2.32
CA ILE A 82 -2.65 -12.31 -1.75
C ILE A 82 -2.71 -12.28 -0.22
N VAL A 83 -2.64 -11.09 0.38
CA VAL A 83 -2.72 -10.97 1.84
C VAL A 83 -4.06 -11.40 2.39
N TYR A 84 -5.16 -11.08 1.71
CA TYR A 84 -6.48 -11.59 2.08
C TYR A 84 -6.52 -13.12 2.09
N PHE A 85 -5.90 -13.77 1.10
CA PHE A 85 -5.82 -15.23 1.04
C PHE A 85 -5.03 -15.82 2.22
N VAL A 86 -3.90 -15.21 2.56
CA VAL A 86 -3.10 -15.62 3.73
C VAL A 86 -3.87 -15.44 5.03
N VAL A 87 -4.55 -14.29 5.21
CA VAL A 87 -5.45 -14.03 6.35
C VAL A 87 -6.59 -15.06 6.39
N TYR A 88 -7.16 -15.40 5.23
CA TYR A 88 -8.21 -16.40 5.12
C TYR A 88 -7.75 -17.78 5.59
N ILE A 89 -6.60 -18.26 5.10
CA ILE A 89 -6.04 -19.55 5.52
C ILE A 89 -5.75 -19.55 7.02
N THR A 90 -5.01 -18.55 7.50
CA THR A 90 -4.58 -18.50 8.89
C THR A 90 -5.76 -18.38 9.86
N CYS A 91 -6.72 -17.50 9.61
CA CYS A 91 -7.85 -17.33 10.52
C CYS A 91 -8.90 -18.47 10.43
N ASN A 92 -9.23 -18.96 9.23
CA ASN A 92 -10.27 -19.99 9.08
C ASN A 92 -9.74 -21.42 9.24
N LYS A 93 -8.56 -21.75 8.69
CA LYS A 93 -8.04 -23.11 8.75
C LYS A 93 -7.28 -23.39 10.05
N ILE A 94 -6.46 -22.45 10.52
CA ILE A 94 -5.64 -22.65 11.73
C ILE A 94 -6.45 -22.35 12.98
N GLU A 95 -7.09 -21.18 13.03
CA GLU A 95 -7.84 -20.75 14.21
C GLU A 95 -9.34 -21.09 14.21
N LYS A 96 -9.87 -21.65 13.13
CA LYS A 96 -11.29 -22.02 12.99
C LYS A 96 -12.24 -20.86 13.32
N LYS A 97 -11.84 -19.62 13.02
CA LYS A 97 -12.64 -18.42 13.31
C LYS A 97 -13.36 -17.91 12.09
N THR A 98 -14.68 -17.89 12.14
CA THR A 98 -15.52 -17.24 11.14
C THR A 98 -15.62 -15.73 11.36
N TYR A 99 -15.53 -14.96 10.28
CA TYR A 99 -15.66 -13.51 10.28
C TYR A 99 -16.29 -13.02 8.98
N ASN A 100 -16.77 -11.78 8.97
CA ASN A 100 -17.36 -11.18 7.77
C ASN A 100 -16.26 -10.87 6.74
N LYS A 101 -16.24 -11.66 5.65
CA LYS A 101 -15.27 -11.55 4.55
C LYS A 101 -15.26 -10.17 3.90
N LYS A 102 -16.43 -9.54 3.71
CA LYS A 102 -16.57 -8.23 3.06
C LYS A 102 -15.90 -7.14 3.91
N ILE A 103 -16.11 -7.18 5.22
CA ILE A 103 -15.52 -6.22 6.17
C ILE A 103 -14.00 -6.36 6.22
N VAL A 104 -13.48 -7.59 6.34
CA VAL A 104 -12.02 -7.82 6.39
C VAL A 104 -11.34 -7.43 5.08
N LYS A 105 -11.94 -7.74 3.94
CA LYS A 105 -11.38 -7.32 2.64
C LYS A 105 -11.33 -5.80 2.52
N LYS A 106 -12.42 -5.10 2.90
CA LYS A 106 -12.46 -3.62 2.97
C LYS A 106 -11.33 -3.06 3.84
N LEU A 107 -11.15 -3.60 5.05
CA LEU A 107 -10.11 -3.19 5.99
C LEU A 107 -8.69 -3.40 5.46
N LEU A 108 -8.43 -4.52 4.79
CA LEU A 108 -7.14 -4.78 4.16
C LEU A 108 -6.87 -3.73 3.08
N TYR A 109 -7.83 -3.46 2.19
CA TYR A 109 -7.68 -2.39 1.21
C TYR A 109 -7.32 -1.04 1.85
N THR A 110 -8.02 -0.64 2.91
CA THR A 110 -7.71 0.60 3.64
C THR A 110 -6.29 0.59 4.21
N SER A 111 -5.88 -0.55 4.78
CA SER A 111 -4.55 -0.71 5.40
C SER A 111 -3.41 -0.66 4.39
N TYR A 112 -3.67 -0.97 3.12
CA TYR A 112 -2.74 -0.74 2.02
C TYR A 112 -2.82 0.71 1.54
N VAL A 113 -4.02 1.21 1.25
CA VAL A 113 -4.22 2.52 0.62
C VAL A 113 -3.69 3.69 1.46
N VAL A 114 -3.95 3.72 2.77
CA VAL A 114 -3.56 4.86 3.61
C VAL A 114 -2.03 5.04 3.65
N PRO A 115 -1.22 4.01 3.95
CA PRO A 115 0.23 4.13 3.86
C PRO A 115 0.73 4.50 2.47
N TYR A 116 0.14 3.98 1.39
CA TYR A 116 0.55 4.36 0.04
C TYR A 116 0.23 5.83 -0.30
N ILE A 117 -0.90 6.38 0.14
CA ILE A 117 -1.19 7.81 -0.01
C ILE A 117 -0.10 8.64 0.69
N LEU A 118 0.21 8.30 1.94
CA LEU A 118 1.27 8.97 2.70
C LEU A 118 2.62 8.84 1.98
N SER A 119 2.87 7.68 1.40
CA SER A 119 4.06 7.41 0.61
C SER A 119 4.17 8.36 -0.59
N TYR A 120 3.14 8.43 -1.42
CA TYR A 120 3.13 9.31 -2.59
C TYR A 120 3.33 10.77 -2.22
N ILE A 121 2.72 11.24 -1.12
CA ILE A 121 2.89 12.63 -0.64
C ILE A 121 4.36 12.89 -0.28
N ILE A 122 4.94 12.06 0.59
CA ILE A 122 6.31 12.28 1.09
C ILE A 122 7.33 12.15 -0.05
N THR A 123 7.20 11.13 -0.91
CA THR A 123 8.11 10.94 -2.03
C THR A 123 8.00 12.06 -3.05
N SER A 124 6.80 12.60 -3.29
CA SER A 124 6.61 13.76 -4.17
C SER A 124 7.27 15.02 -3.60
N ILE A 125 7.05 15.32 -2.31
CA ILE A 125 7.67 16.47 -1.64
C ILE A 125 9.20 16.34 -1.66
N TYR A 126 9.74 15.17 -1.30
CA TYR A 126 11.18 14.93 -1.31
C TYR A 126 11.80 15.12 -2.70
N SER A 127 11.10 14.63 -3.72
CA SER A 127 11.51 14.79 -5.12
C SER A 127 11.51 16.25 -5.57
N LEU A 128 10.49 17.02 -5.18
CA LEU A 128 10.39 18.46 -5.48
C LEU A 128 11.48 19.29 -4.80
N LEU A 129 11.98 18.84 -3.64
CA LEU A 129 13.11 19.45 -2.94
C LEU A 129 14.49 19.09 -3.52
N GLY A 130 14.53 18.41 -4.67
CA GLY A 130 15.77 17.99 -5.33
C GLY A 130 16.38 16.70 -4.76
N GLY A 131 15.64 15.98 -3.89
CA GLY A 131 16.08 14.71 -3.34
C GLY A 131 16.07 13.60 -4.39
N GLN A 132 17.26 13.09 -4.78
CA GLN A 132 17.41 11.98 -5.72
C GLN A 132 18.11 10.75 -5.12
N SER A 133 18.24 10.67 -3.79
CA SER A 133 18.92 9.54 -3.14
C SER A 133 18.08 8.26 -3.18
N GLY A 134 18.53 7.25 -3.91
CA GLY A 134 17.93 5.91 -3.92
C GLY A 134 17.87 5.26 -2.52
N ILE A 135 18.77 5.65 -1.61
CA ILE A 135 18.78 5.17 -0.21
C ILE A 135 17.55 5.69 0.54
N PHE A 136 17.18 6.96 0.37
CA PHE A 136 16.01 7.53 1.02
C PHE A 136 14.73 6.85 0.55
N THR A 137 14.57 6.67 -0.77
CA THR A 137 13.43 5.99 -1.37
C THR A 137 13.30 4.54 -0.87
N ASN A 138 14.42 3.84 -0.70
CA ASN A 138 14.44 2.47 -0.21
C ASN A 138 14.09 2.36 1.28
N ILE A 139 14.71 3.18 2.15
CA ILE A 139 14.38 3.23 3.58
C ILE A 139 12.91 3.59 3.76
N PHE A 140 12.43 4.57 3.00
CA PHE A 140 11.05 4.99 3.07
C PHE A 140 10.08 3.89 2.62
N SER A 141 10.43 3.13 1.57
CA SER A 141 9.64 1.96 1.14
C SER A 141 9.59 0.85 2.20
N LEU A 142 10.66 0.66 2.96
CA LEU A 142 10.68 -0.26 4.12
C LEU A 142 9.75 0.23 5.23
N ILE A 143 9.78 1.52 5.56
CA ILE A 143 8.90 2.13 6.56
C ILE A 143 7.43 1.98 6.16
N ILE A 144 7.09 2.23 4.89
CA ILE A 144 5.73 2.04 4.39
C ILE A 144 5.29 0.58 4.49
N SER A 145 6.17 -0.37 4.14
CA SER A 145 5.88 -1.81 4.26
C SER A 145 5.64 -2.23 5.72
N ALA A 146 6.40 -1.67 6.66
CA ALA A 146 6.19 -1.85 8.09
C ALA A 146 4.85 -1.26 8.55
N LEU A 147 4.51 -0.04 8.10
CA LEU A 147 3.23 0.60 8.41
C LEU A 147 2.04 -0.20 7.90
N VAL A 148 2.06 -0.69 6.65
CA VAL A 148 1.02 -1.57 6.10
C VAL A 148 0.83 -2.80 7.00
N SER A 149 1.94 -3.43 7.41
CA SER A 149 1.92 -4.62 8.26
C SER A 149 1.33 -4.34 9.65
N ILE A 150 1.68 -3.20 10.25
CA ILE A 150 1.11 -2.74 11.54
C ILE A 150 -0.39 -2.46 11.41
N PHE A 151 -0.81 -1.77 10.35
CA PHE A 151 -2.23 -1.46 10.12
C PHE A 151 -3.06 -2.73 9.95
N ILE A 152 -2.54 -3.71 9.22
CA ILE A 152 -3.22 -4.99 9.02
C ILE A 152 -3.25 -5.78 10.33
N TYR A 153 -2.16 -5.80 11.10
CA TYR A 153 -2.15 -6.41 12.43
C TYR A 153 -3.24 -5.83 13.34
N MET A 154 -3.30 -4.49 13.45
CA MET A 154 -4.28 -3.80 14.29
C MET A 154 -5.71 -4.12 13.84
N THR A 155 -5.94 -4.07 12.52
CA THR A 155 -7.19 -4.49 11.88
C THR A 155 -7.62 -5.90 12.30
N LEU A 156 -6.72 -6.87 12.24
CA LEU A 156 -7.03 -8.27 12.51
C LEU A 156 -7.23 -8.54 14.00
N LYS A 157 -6.37 -7.97 14.85
CA LYS A 157 -6.47 -8.05 16.30
C LYS A 157 -7.82 -7.52 16.79
N LEU A 158 -8.26 -6.39 16.23
CA LEU A 158 -9.50 -5.72 16.66
C LEU A 158 -10.77 -6.38 16.09
N ASN A 159 -10.71 -6.96 14.88
CA ASN A 159 -11.90 -7.50 14.21
C ASN A 159 -12.08 -9.01 14.32
N ILE A 160 -11.00 -9.80 14.27
CA ILE A 160 -11.07 -11.28 14.29
C ILE A 160 -10.77 -11.80 15.71
N LYS A 161 -10.18 -10.98 16.59
CA LYS A 161 -9.83 -11.31 17.99
C LYS A 161 -9.04 -12.63 18.11
N THR A 162 -8.17 -12.91 17.15
CA THR A 162 -7.42 -14.17 17.07
C THR A 162 -6.52 -14.38 18.29
N LYS A 163 -6.32 -15.62 18.76
CA LYS A 163 -5.53 -15.92 19.97
C LYS A 163 -4.02 -16.06 19.72
N ASN A 164 -3.61 -16.60 18.58
CA ASN A 164 -2.23 -16.92 18.24
C ASN A 164 -1.80 -16.34 16.89
N VAL A 165 -2.71 -16.23 15.92
CA VAL A 165 -2.47 -15.74 14.55
C VAL A 165 -1.94 -14.31 14.55
N HIS A 166 -2.35 -13.48 15.51
CA HIS A 166 -1.88 -12.11 15.63
C HIS A 166 -0.36 -12.01 15.91
N LYS A 167 0.30 -13.07 16.39
CA LYS A 167 1.75 -13.05 16.68
C LYS A 167 2.61 -13.20 15.42
N PHE A 168 2.21 -14.04 14.48
CA PHE A 168 3.03 -14.39 13.32
C PHE A 168 2.52 -13.81 11.99
N LEU A 169 1.21 -13.56 11.88
CA LEU A 169 0.61 -13.02 10.66
C LEU A 169 1.16 -11.64 10.24
N PRO A 170 1.45 -10.69 11.16
CA PRO A 170 2.06 -9.41 10.78
C PRO A 170 3.45 -9.60 10.15
N VAL A 171 4.20 -10.59 10.63
CA VAL A 171 5.53 -10.93 10.11
C VAL A 171 5.41 -11.52 8.70
N ILE A 172 4.46 -12.43 8.47
CA ILE A 172 4.20 -12.99 7.13
C ILE A 172 3.79 -11.88 6.15
N ILE A 173 2.92 -10.96 6.59
CA ILE A 173 2.44 -9.84 5.78
C ILE A 173 3.57 -8.84 5.49
N PHE A 174 4.45 -8.61 6.47
CA PHE A 174 5.65 -7.82 6.27
C PHE A 174 6.57 -8.45 5.23
N ILE A 175 6.81 -9.76 5.31
CA ILE A 175 7.58 -10.51 4.31
C ILE A 175 6.95 -10.36 2.92
N ILE A 176 5.62 -10.49 2.79
CA ILE A 176 4.94 -10.31 1.50
C ILE A 176 5.09 -8.87 0.96
N SER A 177 5.00 -7.89 1.85
CA SER A 177 5.05 -6.46 1.49
C SER A 177 6.46 -5.98 1.16
N ILE A 178 7.50 -6.61 1.72
CA ILE A 178 8.90 -6.24 1.50
C ILE A 178 9.53 -6.93 0.29
N ILE A 179 8.96 -8.03 -0.24
CA ILE A 179 9.42 -8.70 -1.48
C ILE A 179 9.71 -7.72 -2.63
N PRO A 180 8.81 -6.80 -3.00
CA PRO A 180 9.09 -5.83 -4.06
C PRO A 180 10.29 -4.93 -3.72
N VAL A 181 10.49 -4.57 -2.44
CA VAL A 181 11.63 -3.74 -1.98
C VAL A 181 12.95 -4.52 -2.07
N ILE A 182 12.97 -5.78 -1.64
CA ILE A 182 14.16 -6.65 -1.68
C ILE A 182 14.64 -6.86 -3.12
N LYS A 183 13.71 -7.04 -4.08
CA LYS A 183 14.06 -7.20 -5.50
C LYS A 183 14.87 -6.01 -6.04
N TYR A 184 14.62 -4.79 -5.54
CA TYR A 184 15.38 -3.61 -5.93
C TYR A 184 16.76 -3.54 -5.28
N PHE A 185 16.91 -3.99 -4.02
CA PHE A 185 18.22 -4.08 -3.36
C PHE A 185 19.15 -5.12 -4.02
N ILE A 186 18.60 -6.26 -4.44
CA ILE A 186 19.38 -7.31 -5.13
C ILE A 186 19.84 -6.85 -6.51
N LYS A 187 19.10 -5.94 -7.18
CA LYS A 187 19.43 -5.44 -8.52
C LYS A 187 20.48 -4.32 -8.52
N LEU A 188 20.83 -3.80 -7.35
CA LEU A 188 21.88 -2.78 -7.15
C LEU A 188 23.27 -3.38 -6.91
N HIS A 189 23.36 -4.71 -6.78
CA HIS A 189 24.59 -5.50 -6.77
C HIS A 189 24.71 -6.31 -8.06
#